data_AF-A0A976SLP6-F1
#
_entry.id   AF-A0A976SLP6-F1
#
_cell.length_a   1.000
_cell.length_b   1.000
_cell.length_c   1.000
_cell.angle_alpha   90.00
_cell.angle_beta   90.00
_cell.angle_gamma   90.00
#
_symmetry.space_group_name_H-M   'P 1'
#
loop_
_entity.id
_entity.type
_entity.pdbx_description
1 polymer ?
#
loop_
_entity_poly.entity_id
_entity_poly.type
_entity_poly.pdbx_seq_one_letter_code
_entity_poly.pdbx_strand_id
1 'polypeptide(L)'
;QSNKFNTVALDNGTTVKFLDNATFNGETTIEANSTLQIGGNYTADFVASADGTGIVEFVNTGPITVTLNKQAAPVGYLKQITVSGPGNVVVNGIGNAGNNPGAATDTIAFENSSLGAALFLPSGIPFNDVTIKSTVGNKTATGFDVPKVIVLGVDSVIADGQVIGDQNNIVGLGLGSDNGIIVNATTLYAGIGTINNNQGTVTLSGGIPNTPGTVYGLGTGIGASQLKQVTFTTDYNNLGNI
;
A
#
# COMPACT_ATOMS: atom_id res chain seq x y z
N GLN A 1 12.03 11.38 24.69
CA GLN A 1 12.04 9.97 25.10
C GLN A 1 11.01 9.25 24.24
N SER A 2 11.28 8.04 23.74
CA SER A 2 10.26 7.30 23.00
C SER A 2 9.25 6.71 23.99
N ASN A 3 7.96 6.87 23.69
CA ASN A 3 6.91 6.33 24.54
C ASN A 3 6.94 4.80 24.43
N LYS A 4 7.06 4.11 25.56
CA LYS A 4 7.12 2.64 25.61
C LYS A 4 5.89 2.10 26.32
N PHE A 5 5.14 1.26 25.64
CA PHE A 5 3.95 0.60 26.19
C PHE A 5 4.09 -0.91 26.04
N ASN A 6 3.44 -1.63 26.94
CA ASN A 6 3.38 -3.08 26.88
C ASN A 6 2.13 -3.50 26.10
N THR A 7 0.97 -3.52 26.75
CA THR A 7 -0.32 -3.79 26.11
C THR A 7 -1.04 -2.48 25.83
N VAL A 8 -1.62 -2.35 24.64
CA VAL A 8 -2.47 -1.22 24.25
C VAL A 8 -3.79 -1.77 23.74
N ALA A 9 -4.90 -1.37 24.35
CA ALA A 9 -6.25 -1.74 23.92
C ALA A 9 -7.05 -0.47 23.60
N LEU A 10 -7.64 -0.43 22.42
CA LEU A 10 -8.45 0.67 21.92
C LEU A 10 -9.85 0.15 21.63
N ASP A 11 -10.87 0.72 22.30
CA ASP A 11 -12.27 0.32 22.19
C ASP A 11 -13.20 1.54 22.05
N ASN A 12 -14.51 1.28 21.93
CA ASN A 12 -15.57 2.29 21.98
C ASN A 12 -15.40 3.48 21.01
N GLY A 13 -14.81 3.25 19.83
CA GLY A 13 -14.59 4.31 18.82
C GLY A 13 -13.61 5.38 19.27
N THR A 14 -12.65 5.02 20.13
CA THR A 14 -11.65 5.96 20.66
C THR A 14 -10.59 6.31 19.61
N THR A 15 -10.01 7.50 19.73
CA THR A 15 -8.82 7.89 18.97
C THR A 15 -7.69 8.22 19.95
N VAL A 16 -6.57 7.53 19.83
CA VAL A 16 -5.36 7.81 20.61
C VAL A 16 -4.24 8.23 19.67
N LYS A 17 -3.53 9.31 20.05
CA LYS A 17 -2.50 9.92 19.23
C LYS A 17 -1.15 9.93 19.92
N PHE A 18 -0.14 9.41 19.24
CA PHE A 18 1.27 9.50 19.64
C PHE A 18 2.01 10.40 18.66
N LEU A 19 2.36 11.62 19.09
CA LEU A 19 3.04 12.61 18.23
C LEU A 19 4.52 12.27 17.99
N ASP A 20 5.16 11.68 18.99
CA ASP A 20 6.57 11.27 18.94
C ASP A 20 6.72 9.76 18.70
N ASN A 21 7.97 9.29 18.62
CA ASN A 21 8.29 7.87 18.46
C ASN A 21 7.63 7.01 19.56
N ALA A 22 7.00 5.92 19.14
CA ALA A 22 6.31 4.97 20.03
C ALA A 22 6.84 3.54 19.84
N THR A 23 6.95 2.80 20.94
CA THR A 23 7.33 1.39 20.97
C THR A 23 6.29 0.59 21.76
N PHE A 24 5.65 -0.40 21.13
CA PHE A 24 4.69 -1.31 21.76
C PHE A 24 5.24 -2.74 21.80
N ASN A 25 5.71 -3.17 22.97
CA ASN A 25 6.42 -4.45 23.15
C ASN A 25 5.49 -5.59 23.61
N GLY A 26 4.18 -5.37 23.54
CA GLY A 26 3.16 -6.36 23.85
C GLY A 26 2.02 -6.23 22.84
N GLU A 27 0.92 -6.93 23.14
CA GLU A 27 -0.23 -6.98 22.25
C GLU A 27 -0.91 -5.60 22.12
N THR A 28 -1.06 -5.13 20.88
CA THR A 28 -1.88 -3.96 20.56
C THR A 28 -3.15 -4.42 19.83
N THR A 29 -4.30 -4.10 20.42
CA THR A 29 -5.62 -4.51 19.91
C THR A 29 -6.50 -3.29 19.67
N ILE A 30 -7.10 -3.22 18.48
CA ILE A 30 -7.93 -2.09 18.02
C ILE A 30 -9.33 -2.59 17.63
N GLU A 31 -10.36 -2.13 18.34
CA GLU A 31 -11.74 -2.58 18.18
C GLU A 31 -12.72 -1.40 18.06
N ALA A 32 -13.97 -1.69 17.70
CA ALA A 32 -15.08 -0.76 17.70
C ALA A 32 -14.84 0.53 16.89
N ASN A 33 -14.22 0.41 15.71
CA ASN A 33 -13.79 1.50 14.83
C ASN A 33 -12.85 2.52 15.51
N SER A 34 -12.08 2.07 16.49
CA SER A 34 -11.06 2.92 17.12
C SER A 34 -9.87 3.16 16.20
N THR A 35 -9.16 4.26 16.45
CA THR A 35 -8.03 4.71 15.62
C THR A 35 -6.78 4.93 16.46
N LEU A 36 -5.68 4.31 16.03
CA LEU A 36 -4.34 4.56 16.53
C LEU A 36 -3.61 5.53 15.58
N GLN A 37 -3.35 6.75 16.03
CA GLN A 37 -2.61 7.76 15.28
C GLN A 37 -1.13 7.83 15.69
N ILE A 38 -0.23 7.77 14.70
CA ILE A 38 1.22 7.79 14.90
C ILE A 38 1.86 8.92 14.09
N GLY A 39 2.60 9.82 14.75
CA GLY A 39 3.31 10.94 14.12
C GLY A 39 4.84 10.78 14.02
N GLY A 40 5.41 9.77 14.67
CA GLY A 40 6.85 9.48 14.67
C GLY A 40 7.18 8.03 14.32
N ASN A 41 8.43 7.61 14.51
CA ASN A 41 8.84 6.22 14.29
C ASN A 41 8.06 5.28 15.20
N TYR A 42 7.65 4.15 14.63
CA TYR A 42 6.80 3.19 15.30
C TYR A 42 7.48 1.83 15.32
N THR A 43 7.51 1.20 16.48
CA THR A 43 7.96 -0.18 16.64
C THR A 43 6.90 -0.93 17.39
N ALA A 44 6.46 -2.06 16.84
CA ALA A 44 5.51 -2.91 17.53
C ALA A 44 5.86 -4.37 17.35
N ASP A 45 5.60 -5.15 18.40
CA ASP A 45 5.61 -6.59 18.30
C ASP A 45 4.36 -7.00 17.52
N PHE A 46 3.17 -6.73 18.06
CA PHE A 46 1.91 -7.16 17.47
C PHE A 46 0.90 -6.01 17.42
N VAL A 47 0.21 -5.86 16.29
CA VAL A 47 -0.90 -4.90 16.11
C VAL A 47 -1.98 -5.60 15.30
N ALA A 48 -3.20 -5.69 15.86
CA ALA A 48 -4.33 -6.28 15.16
C ALA A 48 -5.62 -5.51 15.43
N SER A 49 -6.59 -5.70 14.54
CA SER A 49 -7.98 -5.46 14.90
C SER A 49 -8.61 -6.76 15.36
N ALA A 50 -9.22 -6.79 16.55
CA ALA A 50 -9.88 -8.01 17.02
C ALA A 50 -11.26 -8.23 16.38
N ASP A 51 -11.92 -7.17 15.91
CA ASP A 51 -13.26 -7.23 15.30
C ASP A 51 -13.26 -6.84 13.81
N GLY A 52 -12.08 -6.63 13.21
CA GLY A 52 -11.94 -6.21 11.81
C GLY A 52 -12.38 -4.77 11.55
N THR A 53 -12.45 -3.92 12.57
CA THR A 53 -12.86 -2.51 12.42
C THR A 53 -11.78 -1.49 12.74
N GLY A 54 -10.68 -1.93 13.34
CA GLY A 54 -9.59 -1.08 13.82
C GLY A 54 -8.78 -0.43 12.72
N ILE A 55 -8.33 0.80 12.98
CA ILE A 55 -7.64 1.67 12.03
C ILE A 55 -6.29 2.09 12.59
N VAL A 56 -5.26 2.04 11.75
CA VAL A 56 -3.95 2.67 12.03
C VAL A 56 -3.76 3.81 11.06
N GLU A 57 -3.47 5.01 11.59
CA GLU A 57 -3.24 6.21 10.81
C GLU A 57 -1.84 6.78 11.09
N PHE A 58 -1.04 6.94 10.05
CA PHE A 58 0.24 7.64 10.11
C PHE A 58 0.03 9.11 9.76
N VAL A 59 0.15 10.00 10.75
CA VAL A 59 -0.05 11.46 10.62
C VAL A 59 1.31 12.14 10.68
N ASN A 60 2.02 12.19 9.56
CA ASN A 60 3.46 12.41 9.56
C ASN A 60 3.88 13.68 8.82
N THR A 61 4.69 14.52 9.48
CA THR A 61 5.28 15.74 8.87
C THR A 61 6.62 15.48 8.19
N GLY A 62 7.16 14.28 8.35
CA GLY A 62 8.39 13.79 7.73
C GLY A 62 8.37 12.25 7.62
N PRO A 63 9.43 11.61 7.10
CA PRO A 63 9.47 10.16 6.94
C PRO A 63 9.28 9.41 8.26
N ILE A 64 8.46 8.35 8.26
CA ILE A 64 8.26 7.43 9.39
C ILE A 64 8.77 6.05 9.01
N THR A 65 9.54 5.45 9.90
CA THR A 65 9.83 4.01 9.86
C THR A 65 8.90 3.28 10.82
N VAL A 66 8.18 2.30 10.30
CA VAL A 66 7.36 1.35 11.03
C VAL A 66 8.10 0.02 11.06
N THR A 67 8.43 -0.46 12.24
CA THR A 67 9.09 -1.76 12.42
C THR A 67 8.13 -2.69 13.12
N LEU A 68 7.72 -3.76 12.44
CA LEU A 68 6.84 -4.79 12.96
C LEU A 68 7.65 -6.08 13.11
N ASN A 69 7.60 -6.71 14.29
CA ASN A 69 8.13 -8.05 14.41
C ASN A 69 7.21 -9.02 13.64
N LYS A 70 7.78 -9.92 12.83
CA LYS A 70 7.04 -11.03 12.22
C LYS A 70 6.36 -11.83 13.32
N GLN A 71 5.13 -12.25 13.04
CA GLN A 71 4.25 -12.87 14.02
C GLN A 71 4.20 -14.39 13.87
N ALA A 72 4.36 -15.10 15.00
CA ALA A 72 4.37 -16.56 15.03
C ALA A 72 3.01 -17.16 14.59
N ALA A 73 1.94 -16.38 14.69
CA ALA A 73 0.58 -16.71 14.33
C ALA A 73 0.01 -15.70 13.32
N PRO A 74 -1.07 -16.03 12.58
CA PRO A 74 -1.76 -15.08 11.72
C PRO A 74 -2.22 -13.86 12.52
N VAL A 75 -2.01 -12.66 11.97
CA VAL A 75 -2.48 -11.41 12.57
C VAL A 75 -3.93 -11.18 12.15
N GLY A 76 -4.77 -10.67 13.06
CA GLY A 76 -6.10 -10.17 12.69
C GLY A 76 -5.98 -9.01 11.71
N TYR A 77 -6.75 -9.04 10.62
CA TYR A 77 -6.69 -8.03 9.56
C TYR A 77 -7.06 -6.65 10.11
N LEU A 78 -6.22 -5.64 9.86
CA LEU A 78 -6.59 -4.24 10.05
C LEU A 78 -7.64 -3.87 9.00
N LYS A 79 -8.69 -3.16 9.40
CA LYS A 79 -9.67 -2.65 8.42
C LYS A 79 -9.01 -1.71 7.43
N GLN A 80 -8.16 -0.81 7.94
CA GLN A 80 -7.55 0.23 7.14
C GLN A 80 -6.20 0.67 7.71
N ILE A 81 -5.24 0.88 6.80
CA ILE A 81 -4.04 1.69 7.02
C ILE A 81 -4.25 3.03 6.32
N THR A 82 -4.14 4.13 7.05
CA THR A 82 -4.19 5.49 6.50
C THR A 82 -2.80 6.13 6.53
N VAL A 83 -2.38 6.74 5.43
CA VAL A 83 -1.20 7.61 5.36
C VAL A 83 -1.68 9.05 5.17
N SER A 84 -1.25 9.95 6.05
CA SER A 84 -1.57 11.37 6.00
C SER A 84 -0.34 12.24 6.23
N GLY A 85 -0.15 13.23 5.35
CA GLY A 85 1.01 14.11 5.36
C GLY A 85 2.09 13.80 4.30
N PRO A 86 3.21 14.54 4.31
CA PRO A 86 4.20 14.52 3.22
C PRO A 86 5.23 13.39 3.25
N GLY A 87 5.46 12.73 4.39
CA GLY A 87 6.58 11.79 4.49
C GLY A 87 6.21 10.37 4.05
N ASN A 88 7.24 9.63 3.63
CA ASN A 88 7.08 8.21 3.33
C ASN A 88 6.90 7.40 4.62
N VAL A 89 6.11 6.33 4.52
CA VAL A 89 5.95 5.33 5.57
C VAL A 89 6.61 4.05 5.09
N VAL A 90 7.59 3.56 5.84
CA VAL A 90 8.30 2.31 5.52
C VAL A 90 7.93 1.25 6.55
N VAL A 91 7.21 0.22 6.13
CA VAL A 91 6.86 -0.92 6.99
C VAL A 91 7.89 -2.03 6.79
N ASN A 92 8.68 -2.29 7.84
CA ASN A 92 9.69 -3.33 7.88
C ASN A 92 9.22 -4.48 8.75
N GLY A 93 9.22 -5.70 8.20
CA GLY A 93 9.06 -6.93 8.97
C GLY A 93 10.42 -7.45 9.44
N ILE A 94 10.62 -7.65 10.75
CA ILE A 94 11.87 -8.21 11.30
C ILE A 94 11.58 -9.45 12.16
N GLY A 95 12.56 -10.35 12.36
CA GLY A 95 12.38 -11.55 13.19
C GLY A 95 11.88 -12.79 12.44
N ASN A 96 11.76 -13.90 13.16
CA ASN A 96 11.74 -15.27 12.61
C ASN A 96 10.46 -16.04 12.95
N ALA A 97 9.31 -15.36 12.96
CA ALA A 97 8.05 -15.96 13.38
C ALA A 97 7.09 -16.07 12.20
N GLY A 98 6.81 -17.30 11.75
CA GLY A 98 5.80 -17.63 10.74
C GLY A 98 6.04 -17.12 9.31
N ASN A 99 5.24 -17.63 8.37
CA ASN A 99 5.09 -17.07 7.02
C ASN A 99 4.14 -15.86 6.99
N ASN A 100 3.72 -15.36 8.15
CA ASN A 100 2.70 -14.32 8.26
C ASN A 100 3.36 -12.93 8.25
N PRO A 101 2.84 -11.97 7.47
CA PRO A 101 3.32 -10.61 7.49
C PRO A 101 3.03 -9.95 8.85
N GLY A 102 3.86 -8.98 9.24
CA GLY A 102 3.67 -8.23 10.50
C GLY A 102 2.41 -7.35 10.52
N ALA A 103 1.81 -7.09 9.36
CA ALA A 103 0.51 -6.44 9.21
C ALA A 103 -0.19 -6.98 7.96
N ALA A 104 -1.53 -7.10 8.02
CA ALA A 104 -2.40 -7.35 6.87
C ALA A 104 -3.56 -6.36 6.94
N THR A 105 -4.04 -5.87 5.79
CA THR A 105 -5.15 -4.91 5.77
C THR A 105 -6.04 -5.06 4.55
N ASP A 106 -7.32 -4.73 4.72
CA ASP A 106 -8.30 -4.71 3.63
C ASP A 106 -8.18 -3.42 2.79
N THR A 107 -7.79 -2.31 3.42
CA THR A 107 -7.79 -0.99 2.80
C THR A 107 -6.52 -0.21 3.09
N ILE A 108 -5.96 0.40 2.06
CA ILE A 108 -4.92 1.44 2.17
C ILE A 108 -5.53 2.75 1.68
N ALA A 109 -5.49 3.78 2.52
CA ALA A 109 -6.02 5.09 2.21
C ALA A 109 -4.93 6.17 2.30
N PHE A 110 -4.82 6.99 1.26
CA PHE A 110 -4.04 8.22 1.30
C PHE A 110 -4.98 9.39 1.52
N GLU A 111 -4.95 9.96 2.72
CA GLU A 111 -5.82 11.06 3.12
C GLU A 111 -4.99 12.28 3.47
N ASN A 112 -5.21 13.41 2.77
CA ASN A 112 -4.38 14.61 2.94
C ASN A 112 -2.86 14.34 2.80
N SER A 113 -2.49 13.27 2.08
CA SER A 113 -1.11 12.95 1.74
C SER A 113 -0.58 13.92 0.69
N SER A 114 0.73 14.17 0.70
CA SER A 114 1.34 14.91 -0.41
C SER A 114 1.50 14.03 -1.65
N LEU A 115 1.60 14.66 -2.81
CA LEU A 115 2.08 13.97 -4.02
C LEU A 115 3.46 13.37 -3.75
N GLY A 116 3.69 12.17 -4.29
CA GLY A 116 4.93 11.42 -4.09
C GLY A 116 5.06 10.68 -2.76
N ALA A 117 4.15 10.88 -1.80
CA ALA A 117 4.12 10.10 -0.57
C ALA A 117 4.02 8.59 -0.88
N ALA A 118 4.86 7.79 -0.23
CA ALA A 118 4.95 6.37 -0.49
C ALA A 118 4.77 5.53 0.78
N LEU A 119 3.96 4.49 0.67
CA LEU A 119 3.89 3.39 1.62
C LEU A 119 4.70 2.21 1.08
N PHE A 120 5.79 1.85 1.76
CA PHE A 120 6.59 0.68 1.42
C PHE A 120 6.13 -0.50 2.27
N LEU A 121 5.70 -1.57 1.62
CA LEU A 121 5.27 -2.80 2.23
C LEU A 121 6.38 -3.87 2.14
N PRO A 122 6.55 -4.69 3.19
CA PRO A 122 7.57 -5.74 3.22
C PRO A 122 7.23 -6.88 2.27
N SER A 123 8.25 -7.69 1.96
CA SER A 123 8.07 -8.91 1.16
C SER A 123 7.18 -9.91 1.87
N GLY A 124 5.96 -10.09 1.33
CA GLY A 124 4.93 -10.96 1.89
C GLY A 124 3.53 -10.33 1.90
N ILE A 125 3.39 -9.02 1.62
CA ILE A 125 2.08 -8.37 1.47
C ILE A 125 1.88 -8.02 -0.02
N PRO A 126 1.21 -8.88 -0.80
CA PRO A 126 0.90 -8.57 -2.19
C PRO A 126 -0.25 -7.55 -2.28
N PHE A 127 -0.51 -7.03 -3.48
CA PHE A 127 -1.71 -6.20 -3.72
C PHE A 127 -3.03 -6.98 -3.78
N ASN A 128 -2.98 -8.31 -3.68
CA ASN A 128 -4.14 -9.18 -3.85
C ASN A 128 -5.26 -8.80 -2.88
N ASP A 129 -6.48 -8.64 -3.39
CA ASP A 129 -7.69 -8.38 -2.60
C ASP A 129 -7.67 -7.10 -1.73
N VAL A 130 -6.68 -6.22 -1.92
CA VAL A 130 -6.57 -4.94 -1.19
C VAL A 130 -7.32 -3.83 -1.92
N THR A 131 -8.07 -3.03 -1.16
CA THR A 131 -8.61 -1.75 -1.63
C THR A 131 -7.57 -0.65 -1.46
N ILE A 132 -7.27 0.12 -2.51
CA ILE A 132 -6.33 1.25 -2.44
C ILE A 132 -7.03 2.52 -2.92
N LYS A 133 -7.13 3.52 -2.05
CA LYS A 133 -7.84 4.77 -2.30
C LYS A 133 -6.99 5.98 -1.97
N SER A 134 -7.30 7.10 -2.62
CA SER A 134 -6.72 8.40 -2.34
C SER A 134 -7.84 9.44 -2.30
N THR A 135 -7.72 10.43 -1.43
CA THR A 135 -8.51 11.68 -1.50
C THR A 135 -7.64 12.87 -1.92
N VAL A 136 -6.35 12.61 -2.19
CA VAL A 136 -5.45 13.57 -2.81
C VAL A 136 -5.90 13.73 -4.25
N GLY A 137 -6.54 14.87 -4.54
CA GLY A 137 -7.03 15.20 -5.86
C GLY A 137 -5.87 15.28 -6.84
N ASN A 138 -5.74 14.27 -7.68
CA ASN A 138 -4.67 14.15 -8.65
C ASN A 138 -5.26 14.46 -10.02
N LYS A 139 -4.58 15.30 -10.80
CA LYS A 139 -4.89 15.37 -12.24
C LYS A 139 -4.57 14.00 -12.86
N THR A 140 -5.08 13.75 -14.07
CA THR A 140 -4.68 12.58 -14.88
C THR A 140 -3.17 12.36 -14.75
N ALA A 141 -2.75 11.16 -14.33
CA ALA A 141 -1.39 10.92 -13.89
C ALA A 141 -0.37 11.26 -15.00
N THR A 142 0.28 12.41 -14.86
CA THR A 142 1.46 12.76 -15.65
C THR A 142 2.69 12.21 -14.93
N GLY A 143 2.78 10.88 -14.80
CA GLY A 143 3.90 10.18 -14.14
C GLY A 143 3.62 9.64 -12.73
N PHE A 144 4.70 9.41 -11.97
CA PHE A 144 4.70 8.77 -10.64
C PHE A 144 4.59 9.74 -9.45
N ASP A 145 4.18 10.98 -9.73
CA ASP A 145 3.98 12.04 -8.74
C ASP A 145 2.56 12.00 -8.16
N VAL A 146 2.21 10.82 -7.64
CA VAL A 146 0.95 10.50 -6.95
C VAL A 146 1.30 9.72 -5.68
N PRO A 147 0.40 9.65 -4.68
CA PRO A 147 0.57 8.73 -3.57
C PRO A 147 0.67 7.29 -4.07
N LYS A 148 1.58 6.50 -3.51
CA LYS A 148 1.91 5.18 -4.04
C LYS A 148 2.15 4.14 -2.98
N VAL A 149 1.80 2.90 -3.30
CA VAL A 149 2.12 1.72 -2.51
C VAL A 149 3.19 0.93 -3.26
N ILE A 150 4.26 0.56 -2.56
CA ILE A 150 5.41 -0.16 -3.13
C ILE A 150 5.53 -1.50 -2.41
N VAL A 151 5.48 -2.59 -3.17
CA VAL A 151 5.72 -3.94 -2.66
C VAL A 151 7.11 -4.43 -3.05
N LEU A 152 7.70 -5.23 -2.18
CA LEU A 152 9.04 -5.80 -2.33
C LEU A 152 8.92 -7.33 -2.36
N GLY A 153 9.75 -8.02 -3.12
CA GLY A 153 9.95 -9.46 -3.08
C GLY A 153 8.72 -10.36 -3.28
N VAL A 154 7.56 -9.83 -3.70
CA VAL A 154 6.32 -10.59 -3.84
C VAL A 154 5.58 -10.25 -5.13
N ASP A 155 5.09 -11.28 -5.82
CA ASP A 155 4.24 -11.12 -7.00
C ASP A 155 2.81 -10.75 -6.57
N SER A 156 2.13 -9.95 -7.37
CA SER A 156 0.78 -9.46 -7.07
C SER A 156 -0.17 -9.72 -8.23
N VAL A 157 -1.43 -9.92 -7.89
CA VAL A 157 -2.55 -10.06 -8.81
C VAL A 157 -3.60 -9.03 -8.44
N ILE A 158 -4.04 -8.26 -9.44
CA ILE A 158 -5.16 -7.34 -9.32
C ILE A 158 -6.35 -8.02 -9.98
N ALA A 159 -7.34 -8.38 -9.17
CA ALA A 159 -8.56 -9.03 -9.64
C ALA A 159 -9.49 -8.04 -10.35
N ASP A 160 -10.40 -8.56 -11.18
CA ASP A 160 -11.46 -7.73 -11.75
C ASP A 160 -12.43 -7.24 -10.67
N GLY A 161 -12.82 -5.97 -10.78
CA GLY A 161 -13.63 -5.29 -9.77
C GLY A 161 -12.87 -4.86 -8.49
N GLN A 162 -11.57 -5.17 -8.38
CA GLN A 162 -10.77 -4.68 -7.25
C GLN A 162 -10.66 -3.16 -7.28
N VAL A 163 -10.90 -2.51 -6.13
CA VAL A 163 -10.96 -1.05 -6.03
C VAL A 163 -9.55 -0.49 -5.86
N ILE A 164 -9.00 0.07 -6.94
CA ILE A 164 -7.70 0.74 -6.95
C ILE A 164 -7.84 2.10 -7.65
N GLY A 165 -7.74 3.16 -6.84
CA GLY A 165 -7.90 4.54 -7.26
C GLY A 165 -9.30 4.87 -7.80
N ASP A 166 -9.46 6.11 -8.25
CA ASP A 166 -10.61 6.54 -9.04
C ASP A 166 -10.20 7.63 -10.06
N GLN A 167 -11.13 8.04 -10.92
CA GLN A 167 -10.87 9.00 -11.99
C GLN A 167 -10.29 10.35 -11.51
N ASN A 168 -10.59 10.77 -10.29
CA ASN A 168 -10.13 12.02 -9.69
C ASN A 168 -8.92 11.81 -8.75
N ASN A 169 -8.69 10.57 -8.32
CA ASN A 169 -7.70 10.22 -7.31
C ASN A 169 -6.92 8.96 -7.75
N ILE A 170 -6.05 9.13 -8.75
CA ILE A 170 -5.14 8.08 -9.22
C ILE A 170 -4.13 7.73 -8.13
N VAL A 171 -3.78 6.44 -8.01
CA VAL A 171 -2.73 5.94 -7.10
C VAL A 171 -1.58 5.28 -7.86
N GLY A 172 -0.39 5.24 -7.26
CA GLY A 172 0.76 4.53 -7.82
C GLY A 172 0.93 3.13 -7.24
N LEU A 173 1.24 2.15 -8.08
CA LEU A 173 1.62 0.79 -7.70
C LEU A 173 3.07 0.55 -8.11
N GLY A 174 3.95 0.41 -7.12
CA GLY A 174 5.38 0.27 -7.32
C GLY A 174 5.89 -1.14 -7.04
N LEU A 175 6.82 -1.58 -7.88
CA LEU A 175 7.62 -2.78 -7.69
C LEU A 175 9.02 -2.41 -7.23
N GLY A 176 9.42 -2.92 -6.07
CA GLY A 176 10.74 -2.66 -5.50
C GLY A 176 11.83 -3.67 -5.85
N SER A 177 11.48 -4.70 -6.62
CA SER A 177 12.31 -5.87 -6.94
C SER A 177 11.85 -6.51 -8.26
N ASP A 178 12.45 -7.65 -8.65
CA ASP A 178 12.17 -8.39 -9.89
C ASP A 178 10.82 -9.14 -9.95
N ASN A 179 9.81 -8.65 -9.25
CA ASN A 179 8.48 -9.28 -9.12
C ASN A 179 7.49 -8.94 -10.24
N GLY A 180 6.42 -9.72 -10.35
CA GLY A 180 5.35 -9.50 -11.31
C GLY A 180 4.11 -8.82 -10.74
N ILE A 181 3.43 -7.99 -11.54
CA ILE A 181 2.02 -7.62 -11.35
C ILE A 181 1.21 -8.19 -12.50
N ILE A 182 0.21 -9.02 -12.18
CA ILE A 182 -0.80 -9.47 -13.13
C ILE A 182 -2.06 -8.61 -12.93
N VAL A 183 -2.50 -7.93 -13.98
CA VAL A 183 -3.72 -7.12 -13.96
C VAL A 183 -4.81 -7.86 -14.72
N ASN A 184 -5.80 -8.37 -13.99
CA ASN A 184 -7.00 -8.99 -14.56
C ASN A 184 -8.20 -8.02 -14.58
N ALA A 185 -8.02 -6.80 -14.08
CA ALA A 185 -9.08 -5.80 -14.01
C ALA A 185 -9.43 -5.18 -15.36
N THR A 186 -10.72 -4.99 -15.60
CA THR A 186 -11.27 -4.32 -16.78
C THR A 186 -11.10 -2.80 -16.73
N THR A 187 -11.05 -2.22 -15.54
CA THR A 187 -10.82 -0.80 -15.27
C THR A 187 -9.81 -0.66 -14.15
N LEU A 188 -8.79 0.20 -14.32
CA LEU A 188 -7.75 0.42 -13.31
C LEU A 188 -7.34 1.89 -13.29
N TYR A 189 -7.49 2.55 -12.14
CA TYR A 189 -7.10 3.94 -11.92
C TYR A 189 -5.77 4.03 -11.18
N ALA A 190 -4.73 3.43 -11.77
CA ALA A 190 -3.39 3.41 -11.20
C ALA A 190 -2.27 3.52 -12.23
N GLY A 191 -1.19 4.19 -11.84
CA GLY A 191 0.10 4.12 -12.53
C GLY A 191 0.92 2.95 -12.01
N ILE A 192 1.51 2.16 -12.90
CA ILE A 192 2.35 1.00 -12.53
C ILE A 192 3.80 1.26 -12.93
N GLY A 193 4.73 0.98 -12.03
CA GLY A 193 6.15 1.21 -12.27
C GLY A 193 7.06 0.53 -11.25
N THR A 194 8.35 0.82 -11.35
CA THR A 194 9.37 0.27 -10.46
C THR A 194 10.13 1.38 -9.72
N ILE A 195 10.84 1.01 -8.65
CA ILE A 195 11.79 1.93 -8.01
C ILE A 195 13.18 1.84 -8.63
N ASN A 196 13.50 0.75 -9.32
CA ASN A 196 14.82 0.49 -9.93
C ASN A 196 14.70 0.12 -11.42
N ASN A 197 15.68 0.52 -12.22
CA ASN A 197 15.71 0.24 -13.65
C ASN A 197 15.78 -1.26 -13.97
N ASN A 198 15.09 -1.64 -15.03
CA ASN A 198 15.10 -2.99 -15.61
C ASN A 198 14.70 -4.06 -14.58
N GLN A 199 13.75 -3.72 -13.71
CA GLN A 199 13.15 -4.62 -12.74
C GLN A 199 11.65 -4.69 -12.94
N GLY A 200 11.05 -5.74 -12.38
CA GLY A 200 9.61 -5.92 -12.35
C GLY A 200 8.98 -6.25 -13.71
N THR A 201 7.99 -7.13 -13.70
CA THR A 201 7.23 -7.47 -14.89
C THR A 201 5.76 -7.10 -14.70
N VAL A 202 5.09 -6.71 -15.79
CA VAL A 202 3.65 -6.45 -15.78
C VAL A 202 2.99 -7.30 -16.85
N THR A 203 1.96 -8.04 -16.47
CA THR A 203 1.11 -8.79 -17.40
C THR A 203 -0.30 -8.21 -17.34
N LEU A 204 -0.75 -7.61 -18.45
CA LEU A 204 -2.08 -7.04 -18.58
C LEU A 204 -2.98 -8.08 -19.27
N SER A 205 -3.87 -8.70 -18.50
CA SER A 205 -4.81 -9.74 -18.97
C SER A 205 -6.28 -9.31 -18.88
N GLY A 206 -6.59 -8.22 -18.16
CA GLY A 206 -7.91 -7.63 -18.07
C GLY A 206 -8.08 -6.41 -18.97
N GLY A 207 -9.29 -6.23 -19.49
CA GLY A 207 -9.72 -4.99 -20.15
C GLY A 207 -9.28 -4.84 -21.62
N ILE A 208 -10.18 -4.23 -22.40
CA ILE A 208 -9.98 -3.86 -23.79
C ILE A 208 -9.05 -2.62 -23.84
N PRO A 209 -7.97 -2.58 -24.66
CA PRO A 209 -7.06 -1.42 -24.80
C PRO A 209 -7.72 -0.09 -25.23
N ASN A 210 -9.04 -0.06 -25.44
CA ASN A 210 -9.77 0.98 -26.16
C ASN A 210 -11.10 1.39 -25.48
N THR A 211 -11.28 1.11 -24.18
CA THR A 211 -12.34 1.74 -23.38
C THR A 211 -11.77 2.99 -22.67
N PRO A 212 -12.42 4.17 -22.75
CA PRO A 212 -12.01 5.33 -21.96
C PRO A 212 -12.03 5.00 -20.46
N GLY A 213 -10.87 5.05 -19.80
CA GLY A 213 -10.67 4.56 -18.41
C GLY A 213 -9.63 3.44 -18.27
N THR A 214 -9.08 2.93 -19.37
CA THR A 214 -8.07 1.86 -19.43
C THR A 214 -6.64 2.38 -19.16
N VAL A 215 -5.96 1.81 -18.15
CA VAL A 215 -4.53 1.94 -17.78
C VAL A 215 -3.92 3.35 -17.94
N TYR A 216 -3.98 4.16 -16.88
CA TYR A 216 -3.24 5.43 -16.85
C TYR A 216 -1.77 5.21 -16.49
N GLY A 217 -0.92 5.13 -17.51
CA GLY A 217 0.53 5.29 -17.43
C GLY A 217 1.29 4.05 -16.94
N LEU A 218 1.78 3.24 -17.88
CA LEU A 218 2.96 2.41 -17.62
C LEU A 218 4.16 3.35 -17.57
N GLY A 219 4.80 3.46 -16.40
CA GLY A 219 5.88 4.41 -16.16
C GLY A 219 7.05 4.18 -17.11
N THR A 220 7.13 4.99 -18.18
CA THR A 220 8.28 5.00 -19.11
C THR A 220 8.80 6.43 -19.39
N GLY A 221 8.47 7.41 -18.54
CA GLY A 221 8.83 8.83 -18.74
C GLY A 221 9.88 9.40 -17.78
N ILE A 222 11.09 9.60 -18.31
CA ILE A 222 12.28 10.40 -17.91
C ILE A 222 12.57 10.56 -16.40
N GLY A 223 13.49 9.74 -15.90
CA GLY A 223 13.95 9.74 -14.50
C GLY A 223 13.23 8.74 -13.59
N ALA A 224 12.10 8.20 -14.06
CA ALA A 224 11.37 7.10 -13.45
C ALA A 224 11.91 5.75 -13.96
N SER A 225 12.12 4.82 -13.04
CA SER A 225 12.71 3.52 -13.33
C SER A 225 11.91 2.69 -14.33
N GLN A 226 12.61 1.99 -15.22
CA GLN A 226 12.00 1.22 -16.32
C GLN A 226 11.61 -0.20 -15.89
N LEU A 227 10.43 -0.66 -16.32
CA LEU A 227 10.00 -2.05 -16.20
C LEU A 227 10.89 -2.98 -17.03
N LYS A 228 11.18 -4.17 -16.52
CA LYS A 228 11.94 -5.22 -17.22
C LYS A 228 11.17 -5.79 -18.41
N GLN A 229 9.87 -6.00 -18.23
CA GLN A 229 9.00 -6.56 -19.26
C GLN A 229 7.55 -6.11 -19.05
N VAL A 230 6.86 -5.81 -20.14
CA VAL A 230 5.41 -5.64 -20.16
C VAL A 230 4.84 -6.63 -21.17
N THR A 231 3.90 -7.46 -20.73
CA THR A 231 3.19 -8.45 -21.54
C THR A 231 1.72 -8.08 -21.61
N PHE A 232 1.16 -8.13 -22.82
CA PHE A 232 -0.28 -7.96 -23.04
C PHE A 232 -0.85 -9.31 -23.43
N THR A 233 -1.78 -9.82 -22.63
CA THR A 233 -2.55 -11.03 -22.94
C THR A 233 -3.90 -10.56 -23.46
N THR A 234 -4.13 -10.72 -24.75
CA THR A 234 -5.39 -10.33 -25.39
C THR A 234 -5.88 -11.43 -26.29
N ASP A 235 -7.19 -11.69 -26.27
CA ASP A 235 -7.87 -12.55 -27.24
C ASP A 235 -8.21 -11.80 -28.54
N TYR A 236 -7.82 -10.52 -28.65
CA TYR A 236 -8.17 -9.64 -29.77
C TYR A 236 -6.99 -9.43 -30.73
N ASN A 237 -7.20 -9.76 -32.01
CA ASN A 237 -6.22 -9.65 -33.11
C ASN A 237 -5.92 -8.20 -33.57
N ASN A 238 -6.53 -7.18 -32.97
CA ASN A 238 -6.37 -5.78 -33.39
C ASN A 238 -5.83 -4.94 -32.24
N LEU A 239 -4.55 -5.14 -31.93
CA LEU A 239 -3.76 -4.13 -31.24
C LEU A 239 -3.47 -3.02 -32.26
N GLY A 240 -4.32 -1.99 -32.30
CA GLY A 240 -3.90 -0.72 -32.92
C GLY A 240 -2.59 -0.25 -32.27
N ASN A 241 -1.82 0.58 -33.00
CA ASN A 241 -0.52 1.07 -32.51
C ASN A 241 -0.64 1.61 -31.08
N ILE A 242 0.13 1.00 -30.17
CA ILE A 242 0.36 1.46 -28.80
C ILE A 242 1.42 2.56 -28.82
#